data_AF-R7LK59-F1
#
_entry.id   AF-R7LK59-F1
#
_cell.length_a   1.000
_cell.length_b   1.000
_cell.length_c   1.000
_cell.angle_alpha   90.00
_cell.angle_beta   90.00
_cell.angle_gamma   90.00
#
_symmetry.space_group_name_H-M   'P 1'
#
loop_
_entity.id
_entity.type
_entity.pdbx_description
1 polymer ?
#
loop_
_entity_poly.entity_id
_entity_poly.type
_entity_poly.pdbx_seq_one_letter_code
_entity_poly.pdbx_strand_id
1 'polypeptide(L)'
;MLQLTQSQKDTITAFKLFLQSDSQVFMLKGAAGTGKTTLVSALLHILDTEKRMYHLMAPTGRAAYIIGNKTGKPASTIHRAIYVFSDLMSTNQEKDDKLKEDNRDDRDDEADGGLYFRFGLSDNKDDLNTI
;
A
#
# COMPACT_ATOMS: atom_id res chain seq x y z
N MET A 1 18.06 5.08 -27.87
CA MET A 1 16.58 5.15 -27.75
C MET A 1 16.10 3.76 -27.37
N LEU A 2 15.42 3.59 -26.23
CA LEU A 2 14.95 2.28 -25.79
C LEU A 2 13.83 1.82 -26.74
N GLN A 3 14.02 0.72 -27.46
CA GLN A 3 13.00 0.16 -28.36
C GLN A 3 12.03 -0.70 -27.54
N LEU A 4 10.75 -0.35 -27.54
CA LEU A 4 9.71 -1.12 -26.85
C LEU A 4 9.30 -2.34 -27.68
N THR A 5 9.07 -3.46 -27.01
CA THR A 5 8.48 -4.65 -27.65
C THR A 5 7.03 -4.37 -28.07
N GLN A 6 6.49 -5.19 -28.99
CA GLN A 6 5.09 -5.04 -29.39
C GLN A 6 4.15 -5.14 -28.19
N SER A 7 4.34 -6.14 -27.32
CA SER A 7 3.55 -6.30 -26.09
C SER A 7 3.62 -5.10 -25.15
N GLN A 8 4.77 -4.43 -25.06
CA GLN A 8 4.91 -3.20 -24.26
C GLN A 8 4.15 -2.03 -24.89
N LYS A 9 4.17 -1.90 -26.23
CA LYS A 9 3.37 -0.90 -26.95
C LYS A 9 1.87 -1.16 -26.75
N ASP A 10 1.44 -2.41 -26.87
CA ASP A 10 0.05 -2.82 -26.66
C ASP A 10 -0.40 -2.51 -25.22
N THR A 11 0.48 -2.74 -24.24
CA THR A 11 0.21 -2.38 -22.84
C THR A 11 0.03 -0.87 -22.66
N ILE A 12 0.85 -0.05 -23.31
CA ILE A 12 0.70 1.41 -23.26
C ILE A 12 -0.63 1.85 -23.87
N THR A 13 -1.06 1.22 -24.96
CA THR A 13 -2.40 1.45 -25.52
C THR A 13 -3.49 1.04 -24.53
N ALA A 14 -3.35 -0.11 -23.88
CA ALA A 14 -4.29 -0.59 -22.86
C ALA A 14 -4.39 0.36 -21.65
N PHE A 15 -3.28 0.97 -21.23
CA PHE A 15 -3.30 2.01 -20.18
C PHE A 15 -4.17 3.20 -20.58
N LYS A 16 -4.00 3.71 -21.80
CA LYS A 16 -4.78 4.88 -22.27
C LYS A 16 -6.28 4.56 -22.32
N LEU A 17 -6.64 3.39 -22.83
CA LEU A 17 -8.04 2.94 -22.87
C LEU A 17 -8.62 2.78 -21.47
N PHE A 18 -7.85 2.22 -20.53
CA PHE A 18 -8.26 2.10 -19.13
C PHE A 18 -8.48 3.46 -18.45
N LEU A 19 -7.59 4.44 -18.66
CA LEU A 19 -7.74 5.79 -18.09
C LEU A 19 -8.92 6.58 -18.65
N GLN A 20 -9.51 6.11 -19.76
CA GLN A 20 -10.67 6.69 -20.43
C GLN A 20 -11.96 5.89 -20.21
N SER A 21 -11.91 4.76 -19.51
CA SER A 21 -13.08 3.92 -19.23
C SER A 21 -13.56 4.09 -17.79
N ASP A 22 -14.76 3.55 -17.49
CA ASP A 22 -15.31 3.49 -16.13
C ASP A 22 -14.71 2.35 -15.28
N SER A 23 -13.61 1.74 -15.73
CA SER A 23 -12.98 0.62 -15.01
C SER A 23 -12.15 1.12 -13.83
N GLN A 24 -12.35 0.55 -12.64
CA GLN A 24 -11.64 0.96 -11.43
C GLN A 24 -10.28 0.23 -11.23
N VAL A 25 -10.07 -0.93 -11.86
CA VAL A 25 -8.88 -1.77 -11.63
C VAL A 25 -8.23 -2.21 -12.93
N PHE A 26 -6.91 -2.01 -13.02
CA PHE A 26 -6.07 -2.53 -14.10
C PHE A 26 -5.01 -3.49 -13.52
N MET A 27 -4.80 -4.64 -14.16
CA MET A 27 -3.84 -5.64 -13.70
C MET A 27 -2.71 -5.87 -14.72
N LEU A 28 -1.51 -5.40 -14.42
CA LEU A 28 -0.31 -5.65 -15.23
C LEU A 28 0.40 -6.94 -14.79
N LYS A 29 0.31 -7.99 -15.62
CA LYS A 29 0.99 -9.28 -15.38
C LYS A 29 2.19 -9.46 -16.30
N GLY A 30 3.19 -10.20 -15.84
CA GLY A 30 4.34 -10.59 -16.65
C GLY A 30 5.47 -11.20 -15.84
N ALA A 31 6.29 -12.03 -16.47
CA ALA A 31 7.43 -12.70 -15.85
C ALA A 31 8.51 -11.72 -15.33
N ALA A 32 9.47 -12.22 -14.55
CA ALA A 32 10.64 -11.44 -14.17
C ALA A 32 11.38 -10.93 -15.42
N GLY A 33 11.92 -9.71 -15.37
CA GLY A 33 12.68 -9.13 -16.48
C GLY A 33 11.86 -8.58 -17.65
N THR A 34 10.52 -8.70 -17.69
CA THR A 34 9.69 -8.21 -18.81
C THR A 34 9.50 -6.68 -18.88
N GLY A 35 10.21 -5.92 -18.04
CA GLY A 35 10.15 -4.46 -18.07
C GLY A 35 8.90 -3.86 -17.41
N LYS A 36 8.20 -4.57 -16.52
CA LYS A 36 7.02 -4.04 -15.81
C LYS A 36 7.26 -2.70 -15.14
N THR A 37 8.41 -2.52 -14.48
CA THR A 37 8.74 -1.22 -13.86
C THR A 37 8.89 -0.11 -14.91
N THR A 38 9.45 -0.41 -16.08
CA THR A 38 9.53 0.53 -17.20
C THR A 38 8.15 0.93 -17.71
N LEU A 39 7.22 -0.04 -17.80
CA LEU A 39 5.83 0.21 -18.15
C LEU A 39 5.12 1.07 -17.10
N VAL A 40 5.38 0.84 -15.81
CA VAL A 40 4.88 1.73 -14.75
C VAL A 40 5.43 3.14 -14.92
N SER A 41 6.74 3.33 -15.19
CA SER A 41 7.29 4.67 -15.48
C SER A 41 6.57 5.36 -16.65
N ALA A 42 6.23 4.61 -17.71
CA ALA A 42 5.46 5.15 -18.84
C ALA A 42 4.03 5.54 -18.44
N LEU A 43 3.35 4.73 -17.62
CA LEU A 43 2.04 5.07 -17.08
C LEU A 43 2.07 6.35 -16.24
N LEU A 44 3.04 6.46 -15.32
CA LEU A 44 3.17 7.67 -14.48
C LEU A 44 3.43 8.91 -15.32
N HIS A 45 4.21 8.79 -16.40
CA HIS A 45 4.40 9.89 -17.34
C HIS A 45 3.09 10.32 -18.02
N ILE A 46 2.24 9.37 -18.44
CA ILE A 46 0.91 9.67 -18.97
C ILE A 46 0.07 10.42 -17.92
N LEU A 47 0.02 9.91 -16.69
CA LEU A 47 -0.72 10.56 -15.60
C LEU A 47 -0.23 11.99 -15.33
N ASP A 48 1.09 12.20 -15.29
CA ASP A 48 1.68 13.54 -15.12
C ASP A 48 1.25 14.48 -16.27
N THR A 49 1.30 14.01 -17.52
CA THR A 49 0.91 14.82 -18.69
C THR A 49 -0.58 15.19 -18.68
N GLU A 50 -1.42 14.29 -18.15
CA GLU A 50 -2.85 14.53 -17.95
C GLU A 50 -3.15 15.29 -16.64
N LYS A 51 -2.13 15.64 -15.86
CA LYS A 51 -2.25 16.28 -14.53
C LYS A 51 -3.13 15.48 -13.56
N ARG A 52 -3.12 14.15 -13.68
CA ARG A 52 -3.80 13.24 -12.75
C ARG A 52 -2.89 12.94 -11.56
N MET A 53 -3.41 13.18 -10.37
CA MET A 53 -2.73 12.88 -9.11
C MET A 53 -2.71 11.36 -8.86
N TYR A 54 -1.63 10.85 -8.24
CA TYR A 54 -1.48 9.43 -7.93
C TYR A 54 -0.60 9.19 -6.69
N HIS A 55 -0.79 8.02 -6.08
CA HIS A 55 0.08 7.48 -5.04
C HIS A 55 0.81 6.24 -5.56
N LEU A 56 2.14 6.29 -5.60
CA LEU A 56 2.97 5.15 -5.98
C LEU A 56 3.31 4.31 -4.74
N MET A 57 2.76 3.11 -4.66
CA MET A 57 2.88 2.25 -3.48
C MET A 57 3.43 0.87 -3.83
N ALA A 58 4.06 0.21 -2.85
CA ALA A 58 4.49 -1.18 -2.95
C ALA A 58 4.31 -1.92 -1.60
N PRO A 59 4.25 -3.26 -1.57
CA PRO A 59 4.01 -4.00 -0.34
C PRO A 59 5.20 -3.98 0.63
N THR A 60 6.43 -3.86 0.13
CA THR A 60 7.66 -3.87 0.95
C THR A 60 8.50 -2.62 0.73
N GLY A 61 9.28 -2.24 1.75
CA GLY A 61 10.15 -1.06 1.69
C GLY A 61 11.17 -1.13 0.55
N ARG A 62 11.76 -2.32 0.31
CA ARG A 62 12.70 -2.51 -0.80
C ARG A 62 12.04 -2.34 -2.16
N ALA A 63 10.82 -2.83 -2.34
CA ALA A 63 10.08 -2.65 -3.59
C ALA A 63 9.72 -1.18 -3.82
N ALA A 64 9.26 -0.48 -2.79
CA ALA A 64 8.99 0.96 -2.83
C ALA A 64 10.25 1.77 -3.21
N TYR A 65 11.39 1.47 -2.58
CA TYR A 65 12.68 2.09 -2.91
C TYR A 65 13.08 1.89 -4.38
N ILE A 66 12.98 0.65 -4.88
CA ILE A 66 13.36 0.33 -6.26
C ILE A 66 12.43 1.04 -7.26
N ILE A 67 11.11 0.97 -7.07
CA ILE A 67 10.16 1.58 -8.01
C ILE A 67 10.25 3.11 -7.99
N GLY A 68 10.45 3.72 -6.80
CA GLY A 68 10.67 5.16 -6.68
C GLY A 68 11.93 5.61 -7.43
N ASN A 69 13.05 4.92 -7.24
CA ASN A 69 14.30 5.25 -7.95
C ASN A 69 14.20 5.06 -9.47
N LYS A 70 13.53 4.00 -9.94
CA LYS A 70 13.39 3.75 -11.39
C LYS A 70 12.41 4.69 -12.08
N THR A 71 11.43 5.20 -11.36
CA THR A 71 10.42 6.14 -11.89
C THR A 71 10.81 7.60 -11.67
N GLY A 72 11.72 7.88 -10.74
CA GLY A 72 12.03 9.24 -10.28
C GLY A 72 10.88 9.86 -9.47
N LYS A 73 9.94 9.05 -8.96
CA LYS A 73 8.75 9.49 -8.24
C LYS A 73 8.79 9.07 -6.78
N PRO A 74 8.20 9.86 -5.86
CA PRO A 74 8.05 9.45 -4.48
C PRO A 74 7.25 8.15 -4.40
N ALA A 75 7.75 7.18 -3.65
CA ALA A 75 7.08 5.91 -3.43
C ALA A 75 7.10 5.55 -1.94
N SER A 76 6.03 4.93 -1.46
CA SER A 76 5.89 4.46 -0.08
C SER A 76 5.48 2.99 -0.03
N THR A 77 5.53 2.41 1.16
CA THR A 77 4.84 1.14 1.38
C THR A 77 3.33 1.38 1.47
N ILE A 78 2.53 0.38 1.12
CA ILE A 78 1.07 0.41 1.33
C ILE A 78 0.77 0.74 2.80
N HIS A 79 1.46 0.08 3.74
CA HIS A 79 1.31 0.35 5.18
C HIS A 79 1.52 1.82 5.53
N ARG A 80 2.60 2.45 5.04
CA ARG A 80 2.90 3.86 5.32
C ARG A 80 1.88 4.81 4.70
N ALA A 81 1.24 4.42 3.59
CA ALA A 81 0.26 5.25 2.92
C ALA A 81 -1.12 5.21 3.59
N ILE A 82 -1.54 4.04 4.07
CA ILE A 82 -2.92 3.82 4.54
C ILE A 82 -3.07 3.75 6.07
N TYR A 83 -2.00 3.55 6.82
CA TYR A 83 -2.07 3.51 8.29
C TYR A 83 -1.54 4.79 8.91
N VAL A 84 -2.24 5.26 9.93
CA VAL A 84 -1.82 6.32 10.85
C VAL A 84 -1.71 5.74 12.25
N PHE A 85 -0.70 6.20 12.99
CA PHE A 85 -0.58 5.88 14.40
C PHE A 85 -1.78 6.49 15.14
N SER A 86 -2.52 5.66 15.87
CA SER A 86 -3.73 6.10 16.59
C SER A 86 -3.40 6.40 18.04
N ASP A 87 -2.84 5.44 18.77
CA ASP A 87 -2.53 5.62 20.19
C ASP A 87 -1.58 4.54 20.73
N LEU A 88 -1.00 4.82 21.90
CA LEU A 88 -0.15 3.94 22.69
C LEU A 88 -0.93 3.46 23.91
N MET A 89 -1.11 2.14 24.05
CA MET A 89 -1.84 1.55 25.17
C MET A 89 -0.88 0.77 26.08
N SER A 90 -0.93 1.03 27.38
CA SER A 90 -0.25 0.23 28.40
C SER A 90 -1.24 -0.70 29.07
N THR A 91 -0.88 -1.97 29.29
CA THR A 91 -1.65 -2.84 30.18
C THR A 91 -1.21 -2.61 31.62
N ASN A 92 -1.97 -1.82 32.38
CA ASN A 92 -1.73 -1.69 33.81
C ASN A 92 -2.28 -2.93 34.53
N GLN A 93 -1.44 -3.61 35.30
CA GLN A 93 -1.89 -4.57 36.31
C GLN A 93 -2.53 -3.82 37.47
N GLU A 94 -3.83 -3.56 37.42
CA GLU A 94 -4.59 -3.40 38.66
C GLU A 94 -4.91 -4.81 39.16
N LYS A 95 -4.09 -5.29 40.11
CA LYS A 95 -4.41 -6.47 40.91
C LYS A 95 -5.64 -6.15 41.75
N ASP A 96 -6.83 -6.36 41.19
CA ASP A 96 -8.02 -6.57 42.00
C ASP A 96 -7.90 -7.97 42.62
N ASP A 97 -7.32 -8.01 43.83
CA ASP A 97 -7.47 -9.12 44.76
C ASP A 97 -8.97 -9.26 45.09
N LYS A 98 -9.70 -10.05 44.29
CA LYS A 98 -10.91 -10.74 44.75
C LYS A 98 -11.32 -11.89 43.81
N LEU A 99 -11.08 -13.09 44.36
CA LEU A 99 -11.84 -14.33 44.22
C LEU A 99 -11.74 -15.04 42.86
N LYS A 100 -10.83 -16.03 42.86
CA LYS A 100 -10.88 -17.22 42.03
C LYS A 100 -12.24 -17.90 42.19
N GLU A 101 -12.95 -18.14 41.10
CA GLU A 101 -13.85 -19.30 40.99
C GLU A 101 -13.89 -19.82 39.55
N ASP A 102 -13.10 -20.88 39.37
CA ASP A 102 -13.30 -22.08 38.54
C ASP A 102 -14.05 -21.91 37.20
N ASN A 103 -13.30 -21.87 36.09
CA ASN A 103 -13.61 -22.63 34.88
C ASN A 103 -12.37 -22.71 33.96
N ARG A 104 -11.93 -23.95 33.74
CA ARG A 104 -10.77 -24.33 32.92
C ARG A 104 -11.05 -24.11 31.43
N ASP A 105 -10.35 -23.15 30.83
CA ASP A 105 -9.82 -23.27 29.48
C ASP A 105 -8.49 -22.50 29.45
N ASP A 106 -7.43 -23.20 29.87
CA ASP A 106 -6.09 -22.65 30.11
C ASP A 106 -5.40 -22.30 28.78
N ARG A 107 -5.69 -21.10 28.28
CA ARG A 107 -4.65 -20.26 27.68
C ARG A 107 -4.51 -19.02 28.53
N ASP A 108 -3.64 -19.14 29.53
CA ASP A 108 -3.12 -18.02 30.28
C ASP A 108 -2.39 -17.06 29.31
N ASP A 109 -3.14 -16.14 28.71
CA ASP A 109 -2.55 -14.92 28.18
C ASP A 109 -2.12 -14.09 29.40
N GLU A 110 -0.93 -14.40 29.95
CA GLU A 110 -0.28 -13.61 30.99
C GLU A 110 -0.27 -12.14 30.54
N ALA A 111 -0.92 -11.27 31.32
CA ALA A 111 -0.90 -9.83 31.09
C ALA A 111 0.51 -9.29 31.38
N ASP A 112 1.37 -9.31 30.36
CA ASP A 112 2.83 -9.05 30.41
C ASP A 112 3.23 -7.57 30.60
N GLY A 113 2.33 -6.70 31.09
CA GLY A 113 2.62 -5.27 31.23
C GLY A 113 3.07 -4.61 29.91
N GLY A 114 2.66 -5.19 28.78
CA GLY A 114 3.10 -4.82 27.45
C GLY A 114 2.60 -3.46 26.98
N LEU A 115 3.39 -2.84 26.12
CA LEU A 115 3.04 -1.61 25.41
C LEU A 115 2.56 -1.95 24.01
N TYR A 116 1.32 -1.59 23.69
CA TYR A 116 0.70 -1.86 22.39
C TYR A 116 0.58 -0.58 21.58
N PHE A 117 1.05 -0.62 20.34
CA PHE A 117 0.84 0.45 19.37
C PHE A 117 -0.42 0.15 18.55
N ARG A 118 -1.40 1.05 18.59
CA ARG A 118 -2.59 0.95 17.75
C ARG A 118 -2.39 1.77 16.48
N PHE A 119 -2.63 1.13 15.34
CA PHE A 119 -2.68 1.80 14.04
C PHE A 119 -4.10 1.72 13.50
N GLY A 120 -4.60 2.85 13.00
CA GLY A 120 -5.90 2.98 12.34
C GLY A 120 -5.70 3.31 10.86
N LEU A 121 -6.73 3.10 10.04
CA LEU A 121 -6.70 3.56 8.67
C LEU A 121 -6.74 5.09 8.61
N SER A 122 -5.99 5.67 7.68
CA SER A 122 -6.06 7.10 7.41
C SER A 122 -7.38 7.45 6.72
N ASP A 123 -7.95 8.60 7.09
CA ASP A 123 -9.02 9.20 6.32
C ASP A 123 -8.50 9.51 4.91
N ASN A 124 -9.34 9.27 3.90
CA ASN A 124 -9.03 9.71 2.55
C ASN A 124 -9.21 11.24 2.47
N LYS A 125 -8.12 11.98 2.71
CA LYS A 125 -8.10 13.45 2.72
C LYS A 125 -7.90 14.07 1.33
N ASP A 126 -7.71 13.24 0.31
CA ASP A 126 -7.50 13.69 -1.05
C ASP A 126 -8.84 13.69 -1.80
N ASP A 127 -9.21 14.85 -2.37
CA ASP A 127 -10.27 15.03 -3.37
C ASP A 127 -9.91 14.39 -4.72
N LEU A 128 -9.12 13.31 -4.70
CA LEU A 128 -8.97 12.40 -5.82
C LEU A 128 -10.35 11.81 -6.06
N ASN A 129 -11.13 12.46 -6.95
CA ASN A 129 -12.47 12.08 -7.38
C ASN A 129 -12.83 10.67 -6.94
N THR A 130 -13.59 10.59 -5.85
CA THR A 130 -14.22 9.35 -5.44
C THR A 130 -15.12 8.96 -6.61
N ILE A 131 -14.68 7.98 -7.40
CA ILE A 131 -15.52 7.26 -8.35
C ILE A 131 -15.93 5.96 -7.68
#